data_AF-A0A8D0AZL5-F1
#
_entry.id   AF-A0A8D0AZL5-F1
#
_cell.length_a   1.000
_cell.length_b   1.000
_cell.length_c   1.000
_cell.angle_alpha   90.00
_cell.angle_beta   90.00
_cell.angle_gamma   90.00
#
_symmetry.space_group_name_H-M   'P 1'
#
loop_
_entity.id
_entity.type
_entity.pdbx_description
1 polymer ?
#
loop_
_entity_poly.entity_id
_entity_poly.type
_entity_poly.pdbx_seq_one_letter_code
_entity_poly.pdbx_strand_id
1 'polypeptide(L)'
;MADDGESLESWLNKATNPSNRQEDWEYIMGFCDQINKELEGPQISVRLLAHKIQSPQEWEAIQALMVLEACMKNCGRRFHNEVGKFRFLNELIKVVSPKYLGDKVSERVKTKVIEMLYSWTMSLPDEAKIFEAYEMLKSQGIVLVDPEIPLDATLIPSPSPRPKNPVFDDEKKSKRLAELLKSKKPEDLEEANRLIKNMVKEDEVRTQKATKQKSTLEAVNNSVKLLNEMLAHFSQDDSTDGDKEIIRELYGDCDKLRQTVVQLATETEDNDSSLGDILQASDDLSHVINSYKKIVEGQIVNGGTEAAQQTQSSVRQGKLLETCDSLCNYQHFPFVCFILGKVCPVTAYDKNGVRVLLHFATDCPAGRPDVLVMVASMLNTAPLPVRNIALQAAVPKTMKVRLQSPSGSELAPFNPILPPAAITQVMLLANPLKEKVRMRYKLTFTLGEQPHSEVGEVNEFPPTDRWGAL
;
A
#
# COMPACT_ATOMS: atom_id res chain seq x y z
N MET A 1 -27.23 20.05 17.69
CA MET A 1 -25.95 20.26 18.39
C MET A 1 -24.89 20.16 17.32
N ALA A 2 -24.16 21.26 17.09
CA ALA A 2 -23.04 21.25 16.15
C ALA A 2 -22.02 20.23 16.65
N ASP A 3 -21.48 19.44 15.74
CA ASP A 3 -20.34 18.56 15.99
C ASP A 3 -19.14 19.49 16.19
N ASP A 4 -18.91 19.92 17.44
CA ASP A 4 -17.72 20.67 17.83
C ASP A 4 -16.53 19.73 17.66
N GLY A 5 -15.94 19.75 16.46
CA GLY A 5 -14.75 18.96 16.15
C GLY A 5 -13.71 19.12 17.25
N GLU A 6 -13.14 18.00 17.70
CA GLU A 6 -12.16 18.01 18.77
C GLU A 6 -10.98 18.93 18.42
N SER A 7 -10.71 19.91 19.29
CA SER A 7 -9.66 20.90 19.10
C SER A 7 -8.26 20.28 19.18
N LEU A 8 -7.25 20.96 18.63
CA LEU A 8 -5.84 20.56 18.78
C LEU A 8 -5.45 20.34 20.25
N GLU A 9 -5.97 21.15 21.16
CA GLU A 9 -5.72 21.02 22.59
C GLU A 9 -6.38 19.75 23.17
N SER A 10 -7.58 19.39 22.72
CA SER A 10 -8.25 18.14 23.11
C SER A 10 -7.43 16.92 22.69
N TRP A 11 -7.07 16.83 21.41
CA TRP A 11 -6.28 15.73 20.87
C TRP A 11 -4.94 15.58 21.59
N LEU A 12 -4.22 16.70 21.78
CA LEU A 12 -2.92 16.66 22.45
C LEU A 12 -3.05 16.23 23.91
N ASN A 13 -4.05 16.73 24.65
CA ASN A 13 -4.26 16.35 26.05
C ASN A 13 -4.56 14.86 26.21
N LYS A 14 -5.29 14.25 25.27
CA LYS A 14 -5.53 12.80 25.25
C LYS A 14 -4.25 12.03 24.90
N ALA A 15 -3.53 12.46 23.86
CA ALA A 15 -2.29 11.84 23.42
C ALA A 15 -1.16 11.89 24.46
N THR A 16 -1.11 12.94 25.29
CA THR A 16 -0.06 13.14 26.31
C THR A 16 -0.58 12.96 27.74
N ASN A 17 -1.68 12.26 27.96
CA ASN A 17 -2.23 12.09 29.30
C ASN A 17 -1.24 11.28 30.18
N PRO A 18 -0.84 11.76 31.37
CA PRO A 18 0.05 11.03 32.27
C PRO A 18 -0.47 9.65 32.69
N SER A 19 -1.78 9.41 32.57
CA SER A 19 -2.43 8.14 32.92
C SER A 19 -2.38 7.09 31.80
N ASN A 20 -1.90 7.45 30.61
CA ASN A 20 -1.78 6.52 29.49
C ASN A 20 -0.77 5.42 29.81
N ARG A 21 -1.17 4.16 29.60
CA ARG A 21 -0.30 2.99 29.85
C ARG A 21 0.63 2.68 28.70
N GLN A 22 0.27 3.12 27.49
CA GLN A 22 1.00 2.90 26.25
C GLN A 22 0.71 4.05 25.28
N GLU A 23 1.46 4.10 24.19
CA GLU A 23 1.23 5.04 23.10
C GLU A 23 -0.15 4.85 22.49
N ASP A 24 -0.93 5.92 22.44
CA ASP A 24 -2.24 5.91 21.80
C ASP A 24 -2.13 6.56 20.41
N TRP A 25 -1.82 5.72 19.43
CA TRP A 25 -1.60 6.14 18.05
C TRP A 25 -2.84 6.77 17.40
N GLU A 26 -4.04 6.46 17.89
CA GLU A 26 -5.27 7.10 17.41
C GLU A 26 -5.26 8.58 17.75
N TYR A 27 -4.97 8.94 19.00
CA TYR A 27 -4.89 10.35 19.41
C TYR A 27 -3.68 11.08 18.80
N ILE A 28 -2.54 10.39 18.66
CA ILE A 28 -1.33 10.97 18.03
C ILE A 28 -1.60 11.31 16.57
N MET A 29 -2.18 10.39 15.80
CA MET A 29 -2.50 10.62 14.39
C MET A 29 -3.66 11.62 14.24
N GLY A 30 -4.67 11.57 15.11
CA GLY A 30 -5.75 12.57 15.13
C GLY A 30 -5.23 13.99 15.35
N PHE A 31 -4.22 14.18 16.21
CA PHE A 31 -3.55 15.47 16.35
C PHE A 31 -2.81 15.90 15.06
N CYS A 32 -2.10 14.99 14.40
CA CYS A 32 -1.41 15.26 13.13
C CYS A 32 -2.39 15.66 12.01
N ASP A 33 -3.52 14.96 11.90
CA ASP A 33 -4.56 15.24 10.92
C ASP A 33 -5.21 16.60 11.18
N GLN A 34 -5.46 16.92 12.45
CA GLN A 34 -6.02 18.22 12.83
C GLN A 34 -5.05 19.38 12.53
N ILE A 35 -3.73 19.20 12.72
CA ILE A 35 -2.72 20.19 12.30
C ILE A 35 -2.82 20.49 10.81
N ASN A 36 -2.98 19.44 10.00
CA ASN A 36 -3.03 19.56 8.54
C ASN A 36 -4.34 20.21 8.06
N LYS A 37 -5.43 19.98 8.78
CA LYS A 37 -6.77 20.52 8.50
C LYS A 37 -6.89 22.02 8.79
N GLU A 38 -6.23 22.52 9.83
CA GLU A 38 -6.31 23.92 10.24
C GLU A 38 -5.26 24.82 9.55
N LEU A 39 -5.66 26.04 9.17
CA LEU A 39 -4.74 27.02 8.55
C LEU A 39 -3.64 27.48 9.52
N GLU A 40 -4.01 27.68 10.80
CA GLU A 40 -3.07 28.05 11.87
C GLU A 40 -2.60 26.83 12.69
N GLY A 41 -2.95 25.62 12.24
CA GLY A 41 -2.66 24.38 12.94
C GLY A 41 -1.18 24.21 13.30
N PRO A 42 -0.23 24.43 12.37
CA PRO A 42 1.21 24.37 12.66
C PRO A 42 1.66 25.36 13.74
N GLN A 43 1.19 26.62 13.71
CA GLN A 43 1.59 27.64 14.69
C GLN A 43 1.05 27.35 16.09
N ILE A 44 -0.20 26.87 16.17
CA ILE A 44 -0.85 26.55 17.43
C ILE A 44 -0.24 25.28 18.04
N SER A 45 -0.05 24.24 17.24
CA SER A 45 0.47 22.95 17.70
C SER A 45 1.88 23.01 18.26
N VAL A 46 2.83 23.71 17.60
CA VAL A 46 4.20 23.84 18.15
C VAL A 46 4.21 24.56 19.50
N ARG A 47 3.29 25.51 19.73
CA ARG A 47 3.14 26.18 21.03
C ARG A 47 2.60 25.24 22.10
N LEU A 48 1.59 24.44 21.78
CA LEU A 48 1.02 23.46 22.71
C LEU A 48 2.03 22.34 23.04
N LEU A 49 2.74 21.83 22.02
CA LEU A 49 3.80 20.83 22.18
C LEU A 49 4.94 21.35 23.06
N ALA A 50 5.42 22.58 22.81
CA ALA A 50 6.47 23.17 23.63
C ALA A 50 6.12 23.22 25.12
N HIS A 51 4.85 23.51 25.46
CA HIS A 51 4.37 23.50 26.83
C HIS A 51 4.35 22.09 27.43
N LYS A 52 3.88 21.08 26.68
CA LYS A 52 3.83 19.68 27.14
C LYS A 52 5.22 19.05 27.29
N ILE A 53 6.16 19.38 26.41
CA ILE A 53 7.56 18.89 26.47
C ILE A 53 8.28 19.43 27.71
N GLN A 54 7.93 20.62 28.18
CA GLN A 54 8.46 21.21 29.41
C GLN A 54 7.76 20.70 30.69
N SER A 55 6.87 19.71 30.58
CA SER A 55 6.17 19.16 31.74
C SER A 55 7.16 18.58 32.77
N PRO A 56 6.95 18.82 34.08
CA PRO A 56 7.74 18.17 35.12
C PRO A 56 7.46 16.67 35.22
N GLN A 57 6.36 16.19 34.62
CA GLN A 57 6.06 14.76 34.55
C GLN A 57 6.81 14.13 33.37
N GLU A 58 7.80 13.30 33.67
CA GLU A 58 8.64 12.64 32.65
C GLU A 58 7.79 11.97 31.56
N TRP A 59 6.75 11.22 31.95
CA TRP A 59 5.93 10.49 30.99
C TRP A 59 5.08 11.38 30.08
N GLU A 60 4.60 12.53 30.57
CA GLU A 60 3.89 13.51 29.73
C GLU A 60 4.86 14.15 28.73
N ALA A 61 6.06 14.52 29.17
CA ALA A 61 7.08 15.09 28.31
C ALA A 61 7.55 14.10 27.21
N ILE A 62 7.76 12.83 27.57
CA ILE A 62 8.11 11.78 26.59
C ILE A 62 6.98 11.59 25.57
N GLN A 63 5.71 11.51 26.00
CA GLN A 63 4.59 11.43 25.07
C GLN A 63 4.50 12.65 24.15
N ALA A 64 4.75 13.85 24.66
CA ALA A 64 4.78 15.06 23.83
C ALA A 64 5.91 15.03 22.79
N LEU A 65 7.08 14.49 23.13
CA LEU A 65 8.18 14.28 22.18
C LEU A 65 7.83 13.23 21.12
N MET A 66 7.10 12.17 21.47
CA MET A 66 6.59 11.19 20.51
C MET A 66 5.57 11.80 19.54
N VAL A 67 4.64 12.61 20.06
CA VAL A 67 3.69 13.37 19.21
C VAL A 67 4.45 14.31 18.27
N LEU A 68 5.47 15.01 18.76
CA LEU A 68 6.30 15.88 17.93
C LEU A 68 7.03 15.09 16.83
N GLU A 69 7.58 13.93 17.15
CA GLU A 69 8.22 13.05 16.18
C GLU A 69 7.24 12.59 15.09
N ALA A 70 6.02 12.19 15.48
CA ALA A 70 4.96 11.82 14.55
C ALA A 70 4.54 13.00 13.66
N CYS A 71 4.40 14.21 14.22
CA CYS A 71 4.07 15.42 13.47
C CYS A 71 5.17 15.76 12.45
N MET A 72 6.45 15.61 12.82
CA MET A 72 7.57 15.81 11.90
C MET A 72 7.56 14.81 10.73
N LYS A 73 7.01 13.60 10.93
CA LYS A 73 6.87 12.59 9.86
C LYS A 73 5.63 12.81 8.98
N ASN A 74 4.54 13.35 9.54
CA ASN A 74 3.21 13.33 8.88
C ASN A 74 2.63 14.71 8.48
N CYS A 75 3.15 15.83 9.01
CA CYS A 75 2.57 17.16 8.76
C CYS A 75 3.29 17.98 7.67
N GLY A 76 4.38 17.46 7.12
CA GLY A 76 5.11 18.05 5.99
C GLY A 76 5.70 19.44 6.25
N ARG A 77 6.05 20.15 5.16
CA ARG A 77 6.86 21.38 5.20
C ARG A 77 6.27 22.51 6.03
N ARG A 78 4.94 22.67 6.05
CA ARG A 78 4.30 23.76 6.84
C ARG A 78 4.60 23.62 8.32
N PHE A 79 4.62 22.39 8.84
CA PHE A 79 4.98 22.10 10.22
C PHE A 79 6.49 22.18 10.44
N HIS A 80 7.29 21.65 9.53
CA HIS A 80 8.77 21.74 9.57
C HIS A 80 9.24 23.19 9.69
N ASN A 81 8.66 24.11 8.91
CA ASN A 81 8.98 25.53 8.93
C ASN A 81 8.69 26.21 10.28
N GLU A 82 7.70 25.73 11.04
CA GLU A 82 7.41 26.25 12.39
C GLU A 82 8.39 25.69 13.42
N VAL A 83 8.71 24.40 13.33
CA VAL A 83 9.71 23.73 14.19
C VAL A 83 11.12 24.31 13.98
N GLY A 84 11.48 24.65 12.73
CA GLY A 84 12.78 25.25 12.38
C GLY A 84 12.98 26.69 12.87
N LYS A 85 11.97 27.34 13.47
CA LYS A 85 12.13 28.70 14.02
C LYS A 85 12.76 28.65 15.41
N PHE A 86 13.65 29.60 15.70
CA PHE A 86 14.20 29.81 17.06
C PHE A 86 13.12 29.96 18.13
N ARG A 87 11.93 30.45 17.78
CA ARG A 87 10.79 30.51 18.71
C ARG A 87 10.47 29.14 19.32
N PHE A 88 10.52 28.07 18.52
CA PHE A 88 10.29 26.71 19.00
C PHE A 88 11.58 26.06 19.50
N LEU A 89 12.69 26.18 18.74
CA LEU A 89 13.97 25.59 19.12
C LEU A 89 14.46 26.07 20.50
N ASN A 90 14.23 27.33 20.86
CA ASN A 90 14.58 27.85 22.18
C ASN A 90 13.81 27.16 23.32
N GLU A 91 12.59 26.69 23.07
CA GLU A 91 11.84 25.90 24.06
C GLU A 91 12.48 24.53 24.29
N LEU A 92 13.00 23.88 23.24
CA LEU A 92 13.77 22.64 23.37
C LEU A 92 15.13 22.88 24.05
N ILE A 93 15.82 23.98 23.71
CA ILE A 93 17.09 24.36 24.34
C ILE A 93 16.92 24.56 25.85
N LYS A 94 15.83 25.17 26.31
CA LYS A 94 15.54 25.34 27.75
C LYS A 94 15.43 24.00 28.48
N VAL A 95 14.90 22.97 27.83
CA VAL A 95 14.71 21.63 28.40
C VAL A 95 16.04 20.93 28.63
N VAL A 96 17.01 21.09 27.73
CA VAL A 96 18.33 20.42 27.82
C VAL A 96 19.39 21.25 28.54
N SER A 97 19.26 22.57 28.56
CA SER A 97 20.29 23.45 29.11
C SER A 97 20.19 23.55 30.64
N PRO A 98 21.28 23.30 31.39
CA PRO A 98 21.33 23.47 32.84
C PRO A 98 21.00 24.90 33.30
N LYS A 99 21.23 25.91 32.44
CA LYS A 99 20.89 27.31 32.74
C LYS A 99 19.39 27.57 32.90
N TYR A 100 18.54 26.62 32.52
CA TYR A 100 17.08 26.74 32.53
C TYR A 100 16.42 25.56 33.25
N LEU A 101 15.96 24.54 32.53
CA LEU A 101 15.23 23.39 33.08
C LEU A 101 16.09 22.12 33.11
N GLY A 102 17.28 22.11 32.51
CA GLY A 102 18.09 20.89 32.33
C GLY A 102 18.46 20.13 33.60
N ASP A 103 18.54 20.81 34.74
CA ASP A 103 18.82 20.16 36.04
C ASP A 103 17.56 19.54 36.68
N LYS A 104 16.37 19.95 36.24
CA LYS A 104 15.07 19.49 36.76
C LYS A 104 14.41 18.44 35.88
N VAL A 105 14.79 18.39 34.61
CA VAL A 105 14.27 17.45 33.61
C VAL A 105 15.08 16.15 33.67
N SER A 106 14.42 15.01 33.50
CA SER A 106 15.08 13.71 33.52
C SER A 106 16.06 13.53 32.35
N GLU A 107 17.09 12.70 32.56
CA GLU A 107 18.10 12.43 31.54
C GLU A 107 17.49 11.81 30.28
N ARG A 108 16.44 10.98 30.45
CA ARG A 108 15.72 10.34 29.36
C ARG A 108 15.07 11.36 28.42
N VAL A 109 14.43 12.39 28.97
CA VAL A 109 13.80 13.47 28.18
C VAL A 109 14.87 14.29 27.48
N LYS A 110 15.96 14.66 28.17
CA LYS A 110 17.06 15.43 27.55
C LYS A 110 17.72 14.66 26.40
N THR A 111 18.00 13.39 26.60
CA THR A 111 18.58 12.50 25.57
C THR A 111 17.70 12.47 24.34
N LYS A 112 16.38 12.24 24.50
CA LYS A 112 15.44 12.20 23.38
C LYS A 112 15.36 13.54 22.62
N VAL A 113 15.40 14.68 23.31
CA VAL A 113 15.46 16.00 22.66
C VAL A 113 16.74 16.15 21.82
N ILE A 114 17.88 15.74 22.36
CA ILE A 114 19.17 15.82 21.66
C ILE A 114 19.18 14.91 20.42
N GLU A 115 18.69 13.68 20.54
CA GLU A 115 18.53 12.74 19.43
C GLU A 115 17.65 13.32 18.32
N MET A 116 16.51 13.91 18.69
CA MET A 116 15.59 14.53 17.73
C MET A 116 16.25 15.71 17.02
N LEU A 117 16.87 16.64 17.76
CA LEU A 117 17.59 17.77 17.16
C LEU A 117 18.69 17.29 16.20
N TYR A 118 19.50 16.32 16.59
CA TYR A 118 20.54 15.76 15.73
C TYR A 118 19.95 15.14 14.46
N SER A 119 18.90 14.33 14.58
CA SER A 119 18.24 13.70 13.44
C SER A 119 17.68 14.72 12.44
N TRP A 120 17.20 15.85 12.93
CA TRP A 120 16.71 16.94 12.08
C TRP A 120 17.84 17.67 11.36
N THR A 121 19.02 17.81 11.96
CA THR A 121 20.19 18.38 11.24
C THR A 121 20.56 17.56 10.01
N MET A 122 20.34 16.24 10.05
CA MET A 122 20.64 15.34 8.94
C MET A 122 19.50 15.25 7.92
N SER A 123 18.26 15.27 8.39
CA SER A 123 17.07 15.05 7.55
C SER A 123 16.45 16.34 6.98
N LEU A 124 16.76 17.50 7.55
CA LEU A 124 16.30 18.82 7.12
C LEU A 124 17.50 19.76 6.90
N PRO A 125 18.38 19.48 5.91
CA PRO A 125 19.60 20.28 5.69
C PRO A 125 19.31 21.73 5.29
N ASP A 126 18.13 22.00 4.74
CA ASP A 126 17.70 23.35 4.35
C ASP A 126 17.33 24.24 5.57
N GLU A 127 17.11 23.65 6.76
CA GLU A 127 16.74 24.34 7.98
C GLU A 127 17.97 24.72 8.83
N ALA A 128 18.73 25.72 8.36
CA ALA A 128 20.01 26.15 8.96
C ALA A 128 19.93 26.44 10.48
N LYS A 129 18.80 26.95 10.97
CA LYS A 129 18.60 27.28 12.39
C LYS A 129 18.61 26.05 13.30
N ILE A 130 18.18 24.89 12.81
CA ILE A 130 18.23 23.63 13.56
C ILE A 130 19.68 23.22 13.76
N PHE A 131 20.49 23.31 12.69
CA PHE A 131 21.93 23.07 12.74
C PHE A 131 22.64 24.03 13.70
N GLU A 132 22.38 25.34 13.60
CA GLU A 132 22.94 26.35 14.50
C GLU A 132 22.59 26.09 15.98
N ALA A 133 21.34 25.72 16.26
CA ALA A 133 20.90 25.38 17.61
C ALA A 133 21.63 24.14 18.17
N TYR A 134 21.80 23.10 17.35
CA TYR A 134 22.50 21.88 17.75
C TYR A 134 23.99 22.11 17.98
N GLU A 135 24.67 22.80 17.06
CA GLU A 135 26.08 23.15 17.19
C GLU A 135 26.33 24.07 18.40
N MET A 136 25.41 24.97 18.70
CA MET A 136 25.47 25.78 19.92
C MET A 136 25.45 24.88 21.18
N LEU A 137 24.58 23.87 21.25
CA LEU A 137 24.54 22.93 22.38
C LEU A 137 25.85 22.14 22.53
N LYS A 138 26.46 21.73 21.42
CA LYS A 138 27.81 21.10 21.41
C LYS A 138 28.88 22.04 21.91
N SER A 139 28.91 23.28 21.41
CA SER A 139 29.89 24.29 21.81
C SER A 139 29.84 24.64 23.31
N GLN A 140 28.67 24.51 23.94
CA GLN A 140 28.46 24.72 25.37
C GLN A 140 28.76 23.47 26.22
N GLY A 141 29.17 22.36 25.61
CA GLY A 141 29.41 21.09 26.29
C GLY A 141 28.16 20.39 26.81
N ILE A 142 26.96 20.79 26.34
CA ILE A 142 25.70 20.13 26.69
C ILE A 142 25.57 18.80 25.93
N VAL A 143 26.06 18.77 24.68
CA VAL A 143 26.17 17.55 23.87
C VAL A 143 27.65 17.21 23.75
N LEU A 144 28.07 16.07 24.31
CA LEU A 144 29.46 15.63 24.31
C LEU A 144 29.80 14.74 23.11
N VAL A 145 28.85 13.90 22.68
CA VAL A 145 28.99 12.96 21.57
C VAL A 145 27.70 12.98 20.75
N ASP A 146 27.84 12.94 19.43
CA ASP A 146 26.70 12.87 18.51
C ASP A 146 26.00 11.50 18.66
N PRO A 147 24.66 11.46 18.84
CA PRO A 147 23.93 10.20 19.02
C PRO A 147 24.04 9.27 17.81
N GLU A 148 24.10 7.96 18.04
CA GLU A 148 23.94 6.97 16.97
C GLU A 148 22.46 6.88 16.56
N ILE A 149 22.09 7.39 15.38
CA ILE A 149 20.72 7.32 14.88
C ILE A 149 20.56 6.07 13.99
N PRO A 150 19.66 5.13 14.34
CA PRO A 150 19.28 4.03 13.45
C PRO A 150 18.66 4.59 12.16
N LEU A 151 18.96 3.98 11.01
CA LEU A 151 18.45 4.42 9.68
C LEU A 151 16.92 4.61 9.65
N ASP A 152 16.18 3.77 10.39
CA ASP A 152 14.70 3.80 10.51
C ASP A 152 14.14 4.97 11.36
N ALA A 153 14.98 5.67 12.13
CA ALA A 153 14.58 6.80 12.97
C ALA A 153 14.73 8.17 12.27
N THR A 154 15.22 8.19 11.03
CA THR A 154 15.41 9.45 10.28
C THR A 154 14.08 9.95 9.67
N LEU A 155 13.88 11.27 9.58
CA LEU A 155 12.74 11.85 8.83
C LEU A 155 12.90 11.70 7.30
N ILE A 156 14.00 11.08 6.87
CA ILE A 156 14.17 10.70 5.48
C ILE A 156 13.15 9.59 5.26
N PRO A 157 12.12 9.77 4.41
CA PRO A 157 11.32 8.63 4.01
C PRO A 157 12.32 7.61 3.47
N SER A 158 12.37 6.40 4.07
CA SER A 158 13.05 5.26 3.46
C SER A 158 12.74 5.35 1.98
N PRO A 159 13.74 5.55 1.09
CA PRO A 159 13.46 5.85 -0.28
C PRO A 159 12.55 4.73 -0.74
N SER A 160 11.28 5.07 -1.01
CA SER A 160 10.27 4.13 -1.51
C SER A 160 11.03 3.26 -2.47
N PRO A 161 11.08 1.92 -2.26
CA PRO A 161 12.04 1.06 -2.94
C PRO A 161 11.89 1.37 -4.42
N ARG A 162 12.81 2.21 -4.93
CA ARG A 162 12.83 2.52 -6.34
C ARG A 162 13.05 1.16 -6.95
N PRO A 163 12.29 0.78 -7.99
CA PRO A 163 12.57 -0.45 -8.72
C PRO A 163 14.08 -0.47 -8.93
N LYS A 164 14.77 -1.42 -8.28
CA LYS A 164 16.22 -1.53 -8.38
C LYS A 164 16.46 -1.89 -9.83
N ASN A 165 16.70 -0.89 -10.66
CA ASN A 165 17.13 -1.09 -12.03
C ASN A 165 18.54 -1.67 -11.94
N PRO A 166 18.73 -2.96 -12.26
CA PRO A 166 20.05 -3.58 -12.17
C PRO A 166 20.98 -3.06 -13.28
N VAL A 167 20.55 -2.08 -14.07
CA VAL A 167 21.37 -1.34 -15.03
C VAL A 167 22.38 -0.42 -14.30
N PHE A 168 22.11 -0.06 -13.04
CA PHE A 168 23.06 0.67 -12.20
C PHE A 168 24.05 -0.23 -11.43
N ASP A 169 23.93 -1.57 -11.51
CA ASP A 169 24.93 -2.48 -10.94
C ASP A 169 26.22 -2.53 -11.77
N ASP A 170 26.20 -2.02 -13.01
CA ASP A 170 27.43 -1.76 -13.75
C ASP A 170 28.09 -0.49 -13.17
N GLU A 171 28.82 -0.71 -12.07
CA GLU A 171 29.53 0.32 -11.30
C GLU A 171 30.40 1.21 -12.20
N LYS A 172 30.88 0.68 -13.34
CA LYS A 172 31.64 1.43 -14.35
C LYS A 172 30.76 2.39 -15.15
N LYS A 173 29.59 1.96 -15.62
CA LYS A 173 28.63 2.82 -16.34
C LYS A 173 28.08 3.91 -15.43
N SER A 174 27.77 3.57 -14.18
CA SER A 174 27.25 4.52 -13.18
C SER A 174 28.29 5.60 -12.83
N LYS A 175 29.55 5.22 -12.56
CA LYS A 175 30.65 6.18 -12.30
C LYS A 175 30.91 7.10 -13.50
N ARG A 176 30.97 6.54 -14.71
CA ARG A 176 31.17 7.34 -15.94
C ARG A 176 30.03 8.32 -16.18
N LEU A 177 28.78 7.93 -15.95
CA LEU A 177 27.64 8.85 -16.07
C LEU A 177 27.74 10.00 -15.06
N ALA A 178 28.11 9.71 -13.80
CA ALA A 178 28.29 10.72 -12.77
C ALA A 178 29.43 11.71 -13.11
N GLU A 179 30.53 11.22 -13.67
CA GLU A 179 31.64 12.06 -14.14
C GLU A 179 31.22 12.98 -15.30
N LEU A 180 30.50 12.43 -16.29
CA LEU A 180 30.02 13.19 -17.44
C LEU A 180 29.02 14.29 -17.04
N LEU A 181 28.11 14.00 -16.09
CA LEU A 181 27.12 14.97 -15.59
C LEU A 181 27.74 16.07 -14.73
N LYS A 182 28.91 15.83 -14.11
CA LYS A 182 29.63 16.83 -13.31
C LYS A 182 30.47 17.77 -14.19
N SER A 183 30.72 17.40 -15.45
CA SER A 183 31.47 18.23 -16.38
C SER A 183 30.67 19.45 -16.84
N LYS A 184 31.37 20.55 -17.08
CA LYS A 184 30.80 21.79 -17.64
C LYS A 184 30.92 21.85 -19.17
N LYS A 185 31.53 20.84 -19.80
CA LYS A 185 31.72 20.80 -21.25
C LYS A 185 30.43 20.33 -21.93
N PRO A 186 30.00 20.99 -23.02
CA PRO A 186 28.79 20.60 -23.74
C PRO A 186 28.89 19.20 -24.36
N GLU A 187 30.09 18.77 -24.78
CA GLU A 187 30.35 17.45 -25.36
C GLU A 187 30.12 16.32 -24.34
N ASP A 188 30.57 16.50 -23.10
CA ASP A 188 30.41 15.52 -22.03
C ASP A 188 28.93 15.37 -21.61
N LEU A 189 28.17 16.47 -21.62
CA LEU A 189 26.72 16.48 -21.39
C LEU A 189 25.96 15.75 -22.51
N GLU A 190 26.39 15.90 -23.77
CA GLU A 190 25.81 15.16 -24.90
C GLU A 190 26.10 13.66 -24.78
N GLU A 191 27.31 13.28 -24.35
CA GLU A 191 27.66 11.89 -24.08
C GLU A 191 26.85 11.31 -22.91
N ALA A 192 26.63 12.08 -21.84
CA ALA A 192 25.75 11.69 -20.74
C ALA A 192 24.32 11.44 -21.21
N ASN A 193 23.75 12.32 -22.03
CA ASN A 193 22.40 12.18 -22.57
C ASN A 193 22.26 10.94 -23.47
N ARG A 194 23.28 10.63 -24.27
CA ARG A 194 23.32 9.40 -25.08
C ARG A 194 23.40 8.15 -24.21
N LEU A 195 24.22 8.20 -23.15
CA LEU A 195 24.38 7.07 -22.21
C LEU A 195 23.07 6.81 -21.45
N ILE A 196 22.40 7.85 -20.95
CA ILE A 196 21.09 7.77 -20.31
C ILE A 196 20.07 7.12 -21.26
N LYS A 197 20.01 7.55 -22.52
CA LYS A 197 19.06 7.01 -23.50
C LYS A 197 19.27 5.51 -23.76
N ASN A 198 20.52 5.05 -23.80
CA ASN A 198 20.82 3.63 -23.96
C ASN A 198 20.49 2.83 -22.70
N MET A 199 20.84 3.35 -21.52
CA MET A 199 20.52 2.71 -20.24
C MET A 199 19.01 2.55 -20.03
N VAL A 200 18.21 3.57 -20.37
CA VAL A 200 16.75 3.49 -20.30
C VAL A 200 16.18 2.41 -21.22
N LYS A 201 16.71 2.28 -22.44
CA LYS A 201 16.27 1.24 -23.38
C LYS A 201 16.67 -0.17 -22.92
N GLU A 202 17.91 -0.35 -22.46
CA GLU A 202 18.39 -1.62 -21.90
C GLU A 202 17.54 -2.02 -20.69
N ASP A 203 17.19 -1.05 -19.85
CA ASP A 203 16.36 -1.26 -18.67
C ASP A 203 14.91 -1.58 -18.98
N GLU A 204 14.31 -0.92 -19.97
CA GLU A 204 12.95 -1.21 -20.43
C GLU A 204 12.85 -2.64 -20.96
N VAL A 205 13.82 -3.07 -21.79
CA VAL A 205 13.89 -4.46 -22.29
C VAL A 205 14.07 -5.46 -21.15
N ARG A 206 14.94 -5.16 -20.17
CA ARG A 206 15.17 -6.04 -19.02
C ARG A 206 13.92 -6.15 -18.14
N THR A 207 13.28 -5.03 -17.85
CA THR A 207 12.05 -4.97 -17.05
C THR A 207 10.92 -5.73 -17.74
N GLN A 208 10.79 -5.60 -19.06
CA GLN A 208 9.84 -6.39 -19.85
C GLN A 208 10.15 -7.89 -19.80
N LYS A 209 11.42 -8.29 -19.95
CA LYS A 209 11.85 -9.70 -19.84
C LYS A 209 11.52 -10.27 -18.45
N ALA A 210 11.87 -9.57 -17.38
CA ALA A 210 11.60 -9.98 -16.01
C ALA A 210 10.09 -10.06 -15.72
N THR A 211 9.29 -9.11 -16.23
CA THR A 211 7.83 -9.13 -16.08
C THR A 211 7.21 -10.31 -16.81
N LYS A 212 7.64 -10.59 -18.05
CA LYS A 212 7.18 -11.74 -18.83
C LYS A 212 7.53 -13.06 -18.14
N GLN A 213 8.75 -13.17 -17.64
CA GLN A 213 9.22 -14.34 -16.91
C GLN A 213 8.39 -14.57 -15.64
N LYS A 214 8.24 -13.53 -14.80
CA LYS A 214 7.43 -13.61 -13.58
C LYS A 214 5.98 -14.02 -13.87
N SER A 215 5.35 -13.39 -14.87
CA SER A 215 3.99 -13.75 -15.28
C SER A 215 3.88 -15.19 -15.77
N THR A 216 4.92 -15.72 -16.41
CA THR A 216 4.95 -17.11 -16.88
C THR A 216 5.07 -18.06 -15.69
N LEU A 217 5.99 -17.82 -14.76
CA LEU A 217 6.16 -18.65 -13.56
C LEU A 217 4.91 -18.65 -12.67
N GLU A 218 4.23 -17.51 -12.54
CA GLU A 218 2.95 -17.43 -11.83
C GLU A 218 1.86 -18.27 -12.52
N ALA A 219 1.77 -18.21 -13.86
CA ALA A 219 0.83 -19.03 -14.62
C ALA A 219 1.11 -20.53 -14.41
N VAL A 220 2.39 -20.94 -14.44
CA VAL A 220 2.81 -22.30 -14.17
C VAL A 220 2.37 -22.77 -12.78
N ASN A 221 2.73 -22.01 -11.74
CA ASN A 221 2.39 -22.36 -10.36
C ASN A 221 0.87 -22.49 -10.14
N ASN A 222 0.08 -21.61 -10.77
CA ASN A 222 -1.38 -21.67 -10.67
C ASN A 222 -1.96 -22.88 -11.41
N SER A 223 -1.52 -23.14 -12.65
CA SER A 223 -1.96 -24.28 -13.45
C SER A 223 -1.58 -25.61 -12.80
N VAL A 224 -0.35 -25.73 -12.28
CA VAL A 224 0.12 -26.92 -11.55
C VAL A 224 -0.72 -27.17 -10.30
N LYS A 225 -0.98 -26.14 -9.48
CA LYS A 225 -1.80 -26.28 -8.26
C LYS A 225 -3.22 -26.71 -8.57
N LEU A 226 -3.87 -26.04 -9.53
CA LEU A 226 -5.25 -26.33 -9.89
C LEU A 226 -5.37 -27.73 -10.50
N LEU A 227 -4.46 -28.12 -11.40
CA LEU A 227 -4.48 -29.46 -11.97
C LEU A 227 -4.25 -30.54 -10.90
N ASN A 228 -3.33 -30.33 -9.96
CA ASN A 228 -3.15 -31.25 -8.83
C ASN A 228 -4.40 -31.36 -7.95
N GLU A 229 -5.06 -30.25 -7.64
CA GLU A 229 -6.29 -30.25 -6.83
C GLU A 229 -7.43 -30.98 -7.53
N MET A 230 -7.63 -30.69 -8.82
CA MET A 230 -8.64 -31.37 -9.63
C MET A 230 -8.34 -32.87 -9.78
N LEU A 231 -7.07 -33.25 -9.95
CA LEU A 231 -6.65 -34.66 -10.00
C LEU A 231 -6.84 -35.39 -8.66
N ALA A 232 -6.69 -34.69 -7.53
CA ALA A 232 -6.91 -35.28 -6.20
C ALA A 232 -8.38 -35.65 -5.95
N HIS A 233 -9.32 -34.94 -6.61
CA HIS A 233 -10.75 -35.18 -6.53
C HIS A 233 -11.32 -35.92 -7.75
N PHE A 234 -10.46 -36.38 -8.65
CA PHE A 234 -10.87 -37.08 -9.86
C PHE A 234 -11.27 -38.52 -9.56
N SER A 235 -12.46 -38.91 -10.02
CA SER A 235 -12.95 -40.28 -10.08
C SER A 235 -13.46 -40.56 -11.48
N GLN A 236 -12.99 -41.64 -12.10
CA GLN A 236 -13.33 -41.95 -13.50
C GLN A 236 -14.84 -42.14 -13.71
N ASP A 237 -15.53 -42.65 -12.69
CA ASP A 237 -16.97 -42.95 -12.74
C ASP A 237 -17.85 -41.84 -12.13
N ASP A 238 -17.34 -41.10 -11.14
CA ASP A 238 -18.15 -40.10 -10.41
C ASP A 238 -17.93 -38.64 -10.85
N SER A 239 -16.81 -38.33 -11.50
CA SER A 239 -16.54 -36.97 -11.97
C SER A 239 -17.41 -36.60 -13.16
N THR A 240 -17.94 -35.37 -13.16
CA THR A 240 -18.83 -34.88 -14.22
C THR A 240 -18.07 -34.72 -15.54
N ASP A 241 -18.79 -34.74 -16.67
CA ASP A 241 -18.19 -34.48 -17.98
C ASP A 241 -17.57 -33.08 -18.06
N GLY A 242 -18.09 -32.12 -17.30
CA GLY A 242 -17.51 -30.79 -17.14
C GLY A 242 -16.14 -30.84 -16.45
N ASP A 243 -16.02 -31.57 -15.34
CA ASP A 243 -14.76 -31.75 -14.63
C ASP A 243 -13.72 -32.43 -15.52
N LYS A 244 -14.14 -33.46 -16.28
CA LYS A 244 -13.28 -34.19 -17.23
C LYS A 244 -12.78 -33.31 -18.38
N GLU A 245 -13.57 -32.34 -18.82
CA GLU A 245 -13.16 -31.38 -19.85
C GLU A 245 -12.18 -30.35 -19.27
N ILE A 246 -12.48 -29.79 -18.10
CA ILE A 246 -11.60 -28.83 -17.41
C ILE A 246 -10.23 -29.44 -17.14
N ILE A 247 -10.16 -30.68 -16.64
CA ILE A 247 -8.88 -31.34 -16.37
C ILE A 247 -8.10 -31.57 -17.68
N ARG A 248 -8.76 -31.90 -18.79
CA ARG A 248 -8.12 -32.04 -20.11
C ARG A 248 -7.58 -30.72 -20.63
N GLU A 249 -8.34 -29.63 -20.47
CA GLU A 249 -7.91 -28.28 -20.86
C GLU A 249 -6.70 -27.84 -20.03
N LEU A 250 -6.75 -28.00 -18.71
CA LEU A 250 -5.65 -27.68 -17.79
C LEU A 250 -4.38 -28.48 -18.09
N TYR A 251 -4.52 -29.77 -18.43
CA TYR A 251 -3.40 -30.58 -18.89
C TYR A 251 -2.77 -30.01 -20.17
N GLY A 252 -3.60 -29.67 -21.17
CA GLY A 252 -3.13 -29.06 -22.42
C GLY A 252 -2.40 -27.74 -22.19
N ASP A 253 -2.85 -26.93 -21.23
CA ASP A 253 -2.21 -25.67 -20.87
C ASP A 253 -0.91 -25.88 -20.10
N CYS A 254 -0.84 -26.86 -19.20
CA CYS A 254 0.42 -27.24 -18.55
C CYS A 254 1.47 -27.69 -19.57
N ASP A 255 1.08 -28.44 -20.61
CA ASP A 255 2.02 -28.89 -21.66
C ASP A 255 2.57 -27.71 -22.48
N LYS A 256 1.72 -26.75 -22.88
CA LYS A 256 2.16 -25.52 -23.56
C LYS A 256 3.08 -24.67 -22.69
N LEU A 257 2.73 -24.53 -21.40
CA LEU A 257 3.54 -23.78 -20.44
C LEU A 257 4.91 -24.43 -20.26
N ARG A 258 5.00 -25.76 -20.24
CA ARG A 258 6.27 -26.49 -20.17
C ARG A 258 7.20 -26.15 -21.32
N GLN A 259 6.70 -26.12 -22.56
CA GLN A 259 7.49 -25.69 -23.72
C GLN A 259 8.01 -24.26 -23.56
N THR A 260 7.16 -23.36 -23.02
CA THR A 260 7.51 -21.95 -22.79
C THR A 260 8.59 -21.81 -21.71
N VAL A 261 8.49 -22.56 -20.62
CA VAL A 261 9.47 -22.54 -19.51
C VAL A 261 10.83 -23.09 -19.96
N VAL A 262 10.86 -24.15 -20.76
CA VAL A 262 12.12 -24.68 -21.32
C VAL A 262 12.80 -23.67 -22.24
N GLN A 263 12.02 -22.95 -23.06
CA GLN A 263 12.56 -21.87 -23.89
C GLN A 263 13.11 -20.73 -23.01
N LEU A 264 12.41 -20.34 -21.95
CA LEU A 264 12.89 -19.34 -20.99
C LEU A 264 14.20 -19.77 -20.32
N ALA A 265 14.34 -21.05 -19.94
CA ALA A 265 15.57 -21.57 -19.36
C ALA A 265 16.75 -21.47 -20.36
N THR A 266 16.48 -21.73 -21.64
CA THR A 266 17.51 -21.66 -22.71
C THR A 266 17.93 -20.21 -23.02
N GLU A 267 17.02 -19.25 -22.87
CA GLU A 267 17.27 -17.81 -23.09
C GLU A 267 17.82 -17.08 -21.85
N THR A 268 17.96 -17.77 -20.73
CA THR A 268 18.45 -17.22 -19.46
C THR A 268 19.92 -17.59 -19.29
N GLU A 269 20.73 -16.62 -18.86
CA GLU A 269 22.16 -16.83 -18.63
C GLU A 269 22.38 -17.63 -17.34
N ASP A 270 23.44 -18.45 -17.29
CA ASP A 270 23.75 -19.32 -16.15
C ASP A 270 23.93 -18.57 -14.81
N ASN A 271 24.29 -17.29 -14.88
CA ASN A 271 24.53 -16.43 -13.71
C ASN A 271 23.27 -15.67 -13.24
N ASP A 272 22.12 -15.88 -13.89
CA ASP A 272 20.88 -15.22 -13.51
C ASP A 272 20.28 -15.86 -12.25
N SER A 273 20.00 -15.06 -11.24
CA SER A 273 19.41 -15.52 -9.97
C SER A 273 18.05 -16.19 -10.15
N SER A 274 17.35 -15.89 -11.24
CA SER A 274 16.02 -16.41 -11.51
C SER A 274 16.02 -17.77 -12.23
N LEU A 275 17.17 -18.26 -12.70
CA LEU A 275 17.29 -19.53 -13.41
C LEU A 275 16.81 -20.71 -12.55
N GLY A 276 17.10 -20.68 -11.24
CA GLY A 276 16.63 -21.71 -10.30
C GLY A 276 15.11 -21.82 -10.26
N ASP A 277 14.40 -20.69 -10.24
CA ASP A 277 12.94 -20.66 -10.22
C ASP A 277 12.33 -21.18 -11.53
N ILE A 278 12.97 -20.90 -12.68
CA ILE A 278 12.56 -21.43 -13.99
C ILE A 278 12.68 -22.96 -14.02
N LEU A 279 13.81 -23.49 -13.54
CA LEU A 279 14.05 -24.93 -13.54
C LEU A 279 13.07 -25.66 -12.61
N GLN A 280 12.81 -25.11 -11.41
CA GLN A 280 11.82 -25.66 -10.49
C GLN A 280 10.42 -25.69 -11.13
N ALA A 281 10.02 -24.62 -11.82
CA ALA A 281 8.73 -24.57 -12.51
C ALA A 281 8.63 -25.62 -13.64
N SER A 282 9.75 -25.93 -14.31
CA SER A 282 9.82 -27.00 -15.32
C SER A 282 9.64 -28.39 -14.70
N ASP A 283 10.24 -28.62 -13.54
CA ASP A 283 10.12 -29.88 -12.81
C ASP A 283 8.69 -30.10 -12.28
N ASP A 284 8.09 -29.07 -11.71
CA ASP A 284 6.71 -29.08 -11.21
C ASP A 284 5.69 -29.39 -12.32
N LEU A 285 5.87 -28.78 -13.50
CA LEU A 285 5.06 -29.08 -14.68
C LEU A 285 5.23 -30.53 -15.13
N SER A 286 6.46 -31.01 -15.16
CA SER A 286 6.75 -32.38 -15.55
C SER A 286 6.10 -33.39 -14.59
N HIS A 287 6.14 -33.09 -13.29
CA HIS A 287 5.49 -33.90 -12.27
C HIS A 287 3.97 -33.94 -12.44
N VAL A 288 3.29 -32.79 -12.56
CA VAL A 288 1.82 -32.77 -12.68
C VAL A 288 1.31 -33.37 -13.99
N ILE A 289 2.05 -33.19 -15.10
CA ILE A 289 1.75 -33.81 -16.39
C ILE A 289 1.82 -35.34 -16.26
N ASN A 290 2.83 -35.85 -15.55
CA ASN A 290 2.96 -37.29 -15.30
C ASN A 290 1.85 -37.81 -14.36
N SER A 291 1.46 -37.04 -13.35
CA SER A 291 0.32 -37.37 -12.47
C SER A 291 -0.98 -37.47 -13.26
N TYR A 292 -1.25 -36.53 -14.16
CA TYR A 292 -2.41 -36.60 -15.06
C TYR A 292 -2.41 -37.89 -15.89
N LYS A 293 -1.28 -38.20 -16.53
CA LYS A 293 -1.14 -39.42 -17.35
C LYS A 293 -1.35 -40.70 -16.53
N LYS A 294 -0.88 -40.73 -15.28
CA LYS A 294 -1.06 -41.87 -14.37
C LYS A 294 -2.51 -42.02 -13.93
N ILE A 295 -3.16 -40.93 -13.52
CA ILE A 295 -4.47 -40.93 -12.88
C ILE A 295 -5.62 -41.00 -13.91
N VAL A 296 -5.51 -40.28 -15.01
CA VAL A 296 -6.59 -40.11 -16.00
C VAL A 296 -6.41 -41.02 -17.21
N GLU A 297 -5.19 -41.11 -17.76
CA GLU A 297 -4.89 -41.96 -18.92
C GLU A 297 -4.48 -43.39 -18.54
N GLY A 298 -4.26 -43.68 -17.25
CA GLY A 298 -3.82 -44.98 -16.75
C GLY A 298 -2.43 -45.40 -17.22
N GLN A 299 -1.59 -44.47 -17.68
CA GLN A 299 -0.24 -44.76 -18.14
C GLN A 299 0.72 -44.95 -16.96
N ILE A 300 1.40 -46.09 -16.90
CA ILE A 300 2.51 -46.32 -15.96
C ILE A 300 3.72 -45.52 -16.48
N VAL A 301 3.93 -44.33 -15.91
CA VAL A 301 5.16 -43.55 -16.15
C VAL A 301 6.28 -44.19 -15.34
N ASN A 302 7.26 -44.77 -16.03
CA ASN A 302 8.44 -45.37 -15.41
C ASN A 302 9.33 -44.27 -14.79
N GLY A 303 9.44 -44.26 -13.46
CA GLY A 303 10.56 -43.67 -12.72
C GLY A 303 10.15 -42.74 -11.58
N GLY A 304 10.10 -43.25 -10.33
CA GLY A 304 10.03 -42.43 -9.13
C GLY A 304 9.35 -43.11 -7.94
N THR A 305 10.11 -43.93 -7.21
CA THR A 305 9.87 -44.64 -5.93
C THR A 305 8.70 -44.19 -5.06
N GLU A 306 7.72 -45.09 -4.88
CA GLU A 306 6.69 -45.02 -3.82
C GLU A 306 7.26 -45.49 -2.47
N ALA A 307 7.01 -44.73 -1.40
CA ALA A 307 7.04 -45.22 -0.03
C ALA A 307 5.85 -44.63 0.75
N ALA A 308 4.97 -45.55 1.13
CA ALA A 308 3.71 -45.43 1.85
C ALA A 308 3.71 -44.59 3.14
N GLN A 309 2.55 -43.99 3.49
CA GLN A 309 1.63 -44.58 4.49
C GLN A 309 0.34 -43.75 4.69
N GLN A 310 -0.77 -44.50 4.75
CA GLN A 310 -2.15 -44.12 5.05
C GLN A 310 -2.31 -43.60 6.50
N THR A 311 -3.40 -42.87 6.81
CA THR A 311 -4.46 -43.31 7.76
C THR A 311 -5.71 -42.41 7.68
N GLN A 312 -6.87 -43.06 7.77
CA GLN A 312 -8.27 -42.61 7.71
C GLN A 312 -8.72 -41.71 8.89
N SER A 313 -9.76 -40.88 8.71
CA SER A 313 -11.15 -41.20 9.16
C SER A 313 -12.07 -39.99 9.46
N SER A 314 -13.34 -40.19 9.06
CA SER A 314 -14.60 -39.76 9.69
C SER A 314 -15.18 -38.37 9.46
N VAL A 315 -16.20 -38.36 8.59
CA VAL A 315 -17.34 -37.45 8.52
C VAL A 315 -18.12 -37.45 9.85
N ARG A 316 -18.57 -36.27 10.31
CA ARG A 316 -19.80 -36.11 11.11
C ARG A 316 -20.57 -34.88 10.61
N GLN A 317 -21.73 -35.14 10.02
CA GLN A 317 -22.77 -34.16 9.77
C GLN A 317 -23.37 -33.65 11.08
N GLY A 318 -23.47 -32.34 11.23
CA GLY A 318 -24.33 -31.66 12.17
C GLY A 318 -25.05 -30.53 11.43
N LYS A 319 -26.38 -30.62 11.34
CA LYS A 319 -27.27 -29.63 10.72
C LYS A 319 -27.82 -28.76 11.85
N LEU A 320 -27.69 -27.43 11.76
CA LEU A 320 -28.66 -26.51 12.35
C LEU A 320 -28.69 -25.20 11.56
N LEU A 321 -29.91 -24.80 11.20
CA LEU A 321 -30.28 -23.53 10.58
C LEU A 321 -30.14 -22.36 11.57
N GLU A 322 -30.15 -21.16 10.98
CA GLU A 322 -30.39 -19.82 11.56
C GLU A 322 -29.25 -19.12 12.29
N THR A 323 -28.60 -18.16 11.60
CA THR A 323 -28.77 -16.71 11.89
C THR A 323 -28.03 -15.89 10.83
N CYS A 324 -28.81 -15.17 10.02
CA CYS A 324 -28.30 -14.07 9.21
C CYS A 324 -28.15 -12.85 10.12
N ASP A 325 -26.98 -12.65 10.71
CA ASP A 325 -26.66 -11.35 11.30
C ASP A 325 -25.18 -11.00 11.18
N SER A 326 -24.96 -9.71 10.95
CA SER A 326 -23.69 -8.99 10.98
C SER A 326 -22.83 -8.95 9.70
N LEU A 327 -23.27 -8.10 8.76
CA LEU A 327 -22.32 -7.24 8.01
C LEU A 327 -21.74 -6.12 8.91
N CYS A 328 -22.24 -5.98 10.15
CA CYS A 328 -21.86 -4.95 11.11
C CYS A 328 -20.56 -5.28 11.89
N ASN A 329 -20.09 -6.53 11.90
CA ASN A 329 -18.89 -6.91 12.67
C ASN A 329 -17.56 -6.66 11.96
N TYR A 330 -17.58 -6.17 10.72
CA TYR A 330 -16.38 -5.71 10.04
C TYR A 330 -16.22 -4.21 10.29
N GLN A 331 -15.70 -3.87 11.48
CA GLN A 331 -15.50 -2.48 11.90
C GLN A 331 -14.05 -1.99 11.68
N HIS A 332 -13.13 -2.84 11.26
CA HIS A 332 -11.80 -2.44 10.78
C HIS A 332 -11.29 -3.47 9.76
N PHE A 333 -11.30 -3.08 8.48
CA PHE A 333 -10.50 -3.73 7.45
C PHE A 333 -9.32 -2.79 7.17
N PRO A 334 -8.06 -3.22 7.39
CA PRO A 334 -6.91 -2.40 7.07
C PRO A 334 -6.88 -2.14 5.55
N PHE A 335 -6.48 -0.93 5.16
CA PHE A 335 -6.42 -0.43 3.78
C PHE A 335 -5.40 -1.17 2.87
N VAL A 336 -4.88 -2.32 3.31
CA VAL A 336 -3.75 -3.02 2.67
C VAL A 336 -4.09 -4.50 2.50
N CYS A 337 -4.46 -4.84 1.26
CA CYS A 337 -4.44 -6.14 0.56
C CYS A 337 -5.72 -6.33 -0.24
N PHE A 338 -5.81 -5.63 -1.37
CA PHE A 338 -6.64 -6.11 -2.47
C PHE A 338 -5.76 -6.12 -3.70
N ILE A 339 -5.49 -7.31 -4.24
CA ILE A 339 -4.98 -7.40 -5.60
C ILE A 339 -6.15 -6.97 -6.49
N LEU A 340 -5.97 -5.86 -7.22
CA LEU A 340 -6.92 -5.45 -8.26
C LEU A 340 -6.95 -6.58 -9.29
N GLY A 341 -8.12 -7.16 -9.51
CA GLY A 341 -8.27 -8.31 -10.40
C GLY A 341 -7.93 -7.99 -11.84
N LYS A 342 -7.76 -9.04 -12.66
CA LYS A 342 -7.40 -8.89 -14.09
C LYS A 342 -8.56 -8.40 -14.96
N VAL A 343 -9.73 -8.15 -14.36
CA VAL A 343 -10.93 -7.65 -15.04
C VAL A 343 -10.83 -6.15 -15.28
N CYS A 344 -11.15 -5.71 -16.50
CA CYS A 344 -11.23 -4.30 -16.85
C CYS A 344 -12.20 -3.56 -15.93
N PRO A 345 -11.85 -2.36 -15.45
CA PRO A 345 -12.76 -1.56 -14.63
C PRO A 345 -13.99 -1.15 -15.44
N VAL A 346 -15.13 -1.08 -14.76
CA VAL A 346 -16.40 -0.71 -15.36
C VAL A 346 -16.65 0.78 -15.13
N THR A 347 -16.99 1.50 -16.19
CA THR A 347 -17.27 2.93 -16.09
C THR A 347 -18.70 3.12 -15.59
N ALA A 348 -18.84 3.61 -14.36
CA ALA A 348 -20.15 3.94 -13.81
C ALA A 348 -20.64 5.30 -14.33
N TYR A 349 -19.73 6.28 -14.44
CA TYR A 349 -20.05 7.65 -14.85
C TYR A 349 -18.88 8.26 -15.62
N ASP A 350 -19.16 8.99 -16.71
CA ASP A 350 -18.17 9.79 -17.45
C ASP A 350 -18.87 10.97 -18.13
N LYS A 351 -18.92 12.12 -17.46
CA LYS A 351 -19.44 13.38 -18.03
C LYS A 351 -18.76 14.58 -17.38
N ASN A 352 -18.71 15.70 -18.09
CA ASN A 352 -18.18 16.98 -17.60
C ASN A 352 -16.75 16.90 -17.05
N GLY A 353 -15.94 15.96 -17.57
CA GLY A 353 -14.59 15.70 -17.10
C GLY A 353 -14.50 14.93 -15.78
N VAL A 354 -15.62 14.58 -15.14
CA VAL A 354 -15.67 13.75 -13.94
C VAL A 354 -15.95 12.31 -14.34
N ARG A 355 -15.11 11.38 -13.89
CA ARG A 355 -15.23 9.96 -14.20
C ARG A 355 -15.27 9.11 -12.93
N VAL A 356 -16.15 8.11 -12.89
CA VAL A 356 -16.22 7.10 -11.83
C VAL A 356 -16.01 5.72 -12.44
N LEU A 357 -14.97 5.02 -11.98
CA LEU A 357 -14.59 3.68 -12.39
C LEU A 357 -14.78 2.70 -11.23
N LEU A 358 -15.34 1.53 -11.50
CA LEU A 358 -15.47 0.43 -10.55
C LEU A 358 -14.43 -0.62 -10.87
N HIS A 359 -13.49 -0.82 -9.96
CA HIS A 359 -12.51 -1.88 -10.02
C HIS A 359 -12.95 -3.06 -9.15
N PHE A 360 -12.68 -4.29 -9.59
CA PHE A 360 -13.07 -5.50 -8.88
C PHE A 360 -11.82 -6.16 -8.29
N ALA A 361 -11.87 -6.53 -7.01
CA ALA A 361 -10.77 -7.24 -6.36
C ALA A 361 -10.84 -8.74 -6.66
N THR A 362 -9.69 -9.40 -6.72
CA THR A 362 -9.61 -10.88 -6.73
C THR A 362 -10.03 -11.46 -5.39
N ASP A 363 -9.76 -10.78 -4.29
CA ASP A 363 -9.88 -11.35 -2.96
C ASP A 363 -11.30 -11.21 -2.40
N CYS A 364 -11.88 -12.30 -1.90
CA CYS A 364 -13.10 -12.30 -1.09
C CYS A 364 -12.76 -12.27 0.40
N PRO A 365 -13.59 -11.65 1.26
CA PRO A 365 -13.44 -11.78 2.71
C PRO A 365 -13.45 -13.26 3.14
N ALA A 366 -12.55 -13.62 4.08
CA ALA A 366 -12.40 -14.99 4.55
C ALA A 366 -13.75 -15.57 5.03
N GLY A 367 -14.14 -16.71 4.44
CA GLY A 367 -15.40 -17.40 4.77
C GLY A 367 -16.67 -16.82 4.13
N ARG A 368 -16.56 -15.80 3.25
CA ARG A 368 -17.70 -15.18 2.54
C ARG A 368 -17.46 -15.12 1.02
N PRO A 369 -17.53 -16.27 0.31
CA PRO A 369 -17.39 -16.30 -1.16
C PRO A 369 -18.56 -15.62 -1.90
N ASP A 370 -19.63 -15.27 -1.17
CA ASP A 370 -20.78 -14.53 -1.68
C ASP A 370 -20.59 -13.01 -1.66
N VAL A 371 -19.41 -12.50 -1.28
CA VAL A 371 -19.12 -11.07 -1.17
C VAL A 371 -18.10 -10.64 -2.21
N LEU A 372 -18.49 -9.70 -3.07
CA LEU A 372 -17.62 -9.01 -4.01
C LEU A 372 -17.07 -7.74 -3.39
N VAL A 373 -15.74 -7.58 -3.40
CA VAL A 373 -15.06 -6.34 -3.01
C VAL A 373 -14.76 -5.51 -4.26
N MET A 374 -15.10 -4.23 -4.22
CA MET A 374 -14.86 -3.29 -5.30
C MET A 374 -14.26 -1.98 -4.78
N VAL A 375 -13.50 -1.31 -5.64
CA VAL A 375 -12.98 0.04 -5.39
C VAL A 375 -13.55 0.99 -6.43
N ALA A 376 -14.32 1.98 -5.99
CA ALA A 376 -14.78 3.08 -6.83
C ALA A 376 -13.70 4.16 -6.88
N SER A 377 -13.14 4.42 -8.07
CA SER A 377 -12.15 5.46 -8.33
C SER A 377 -12.80 6.63 -9.05
N MET A 378 -12.77 7.81 -8.44
CA MET A 378 -13.35 9.05 -8.97
C MET A 378 -12.24 10.01 -9.40
N LEU A 379 -12.27 10.43 -10.65
CA LEU A 379 -11.22 11.23 -11.30
C LEU A 379 -11.79 12.56 -11.80
N ASN A 380 -10.96 13.61 -11.77
CA ASN A 380 -11.29 14.90 -12.35
C ASN A 380 -10.30 15.26 -13.48
N THR A 381 -10.85 15.41 -14.68
CA THR A 381 -10.18 15.89 -15.89
C THR A 381 -10.73 17.25 -16.33
N ALA A 382 -11.63 17.86 -15.56
CA ALA A 382 -12.16 19.18 -15.82
C ALA A 382 -11.16 20.28 -15.39
N PRO A 383 -11.19 21.46 -16.03
CA PRO A 383 -10.36 22.61 -15.64
C PRO A 383 -10.85 23.31 -14.35
N LEU A 384 -11.94 22.81 -13.74
CA LEU A 384 -12.54 23.34 -12.52
C LEU A 384 -12.42 22.32 -11.38
N PRO A 385 -12.36 22.78 -10.12
CA PRO A 385 -12.33 21.88 -8.98
C PRO A 385 -13.67 21.18 -8.81
N VAL A 386 -13.63 19.94 -8.31
CA VAL A 386 -14.83 19.21 -7.89
C VAL A 386 -14.87 19.18 -6.37
N ARG A 387 -15.97 19.58 -5.76
CA ARG A 387 -16.18 19.58 -4.30
C ARG A 387 -17.41 18.79 -3.92
N ASN A 388 -17.50 18.44 -2.63
CA ASN A 388 -18.65 17.76 -2.04
C ASN A 388 -19.07 16.49 -2.81
N ILE A 389 -18.08 15.73 -3.33
CA ILE A 389 -18.41 14.50 -4.05
C ILE A 389 -18.94 13.46 -3.07
N ALA A 390 -20.07 12.86 -3.42
CA ALA A 390 -20.66 11.77 -2.66
C ALA A 390 -21.28 10.76 -3.62
N LEU A 391 -20.90 9.49 -3.43
CA LEU A 391 -21.46 8.35 -4.14
C LEU A 391 -22.37 7.58 -3.19
N GLN A 392 -23.58 7.28 -3.68
CA GLN A 392 -24.52 6.38 -3.03
C GLN A 392 -24.80 5.23 -3.99
N ALA A 393 -24.92 4.01 -3.47
CA ALA A 393 -25.29 2.84 -4.27
C ALA A 393 -26.49 2.12 -3.65
N ALA A 394 -27.31 1.52 -4.50
CA ALA A 394 -28.44 0.70 -4.15
C ALA A 394 -28.47 -0.56 -5.05
N VAL A 395 -28.77 -1.69 -4.43
CA VAL A 395 -28.83 -3.01 -5.09
C VAL A 395 -30.20 -3.65 -4.85
N PRO A 396 -30.57 -4.75 -5.55
CA PRO A 396 -31.83 -5.44 -5.35
C PRO A 396 -31.97 -5.92 -3.90
N LYS A 397 -33.21 -6.11 -3.44
CA LYS A 397 -33.50 -6.48 -2.04
C LYS A 397 -32.87 -7.81 -1.60
N THR A 398 -32.55 -8.69 -2.55
CA THR A 398 -31.87 -9.97 -2.32
C THR A 398 -30.38 -9.81 -2.01
N MET A 399 -29.82 -8.62 -2.22
CA MET A 399 -28.41 -8.28 -2.04
C MET A 399 -28.23 -7.19 -0.98
N LYS A 400 -27.01 -7.04 -0.46
CA LYS A 400 -26.64 -5.93 0.44
C LYS A 400 -25.39 -5.24 -0.07
N VAL A 401 -25.40 -3.91 -0.08
CA VAL A 401 -24.23 -3.09 -0.44
C VAL A 401 -23.82 -2.24 0.75
N ARG A 402 -22.52 -2.16 1.02
CA ARG A 402 -21.93 -1.31 2.06
C ARG A 402 -20.79 -0.50 1.46
N LEU A 403 -20.87 0.82 1.55
CA LEU A 403 -19.80 1.73 1.15
C LEU A 403 -19.00 2.10 2.40
N GLN A 404 -17.68 2.02 2.31
CA GLN A 404 -16.79 2.58 3.33
C GLN A 404 -16.60 4.09 3.10
N SER A 405 -15.98 4.78 4.05
CA SER A 405 -15.66 6.20 3.91
C SER A 405 -14.75 6.42 2.68
N PRO A 406 -15.03 7.43 1.84
CA PRO A 406 -14.15 7.77 0.71
C PRO A 406 -12.84 8.36 1.22
N SER A 407 -11.78 8.28 0.41
CA SER A 407 -10.47 8.88 0.73
C SER A 407 -10.46 10.41 0.75
N GLY A 408 -11.51 11.04 0.22
CA GLY A 408 -11.69 12.49 0.21
C GLY A 408 -13.06 12.88 -0.36
N SER A 409 -13.34 14.18 -0.35
CA SER A 409 -14.58 14.76 -0.88
C SER A 409 -14.35 15.85 -1.93
N GLU A 410 -13.08 16.14 -2.27
CA GLU A 410 -12.70 17.17 -3.23
C GLU A 410 -11.59 16.69 -4.18
N LEU A 411 -11.66 17.10 -5.44
CA LEU A 411 -10.63 16.88 -6.46
C LEU A 411 -10.19 18.22 -7.05
N ALA A 412 -8.89 18.42 -7.12
CA ALA A 412 -8.29 19.60 -7.74
C ALA A 412 -8.64 19.68 -9.24
N PRO A 413 -8.56 20.88 -9.86
CA PRO A 413 -8.61 21.02 -11.30
C PRO A 413 -7.56 20.16 -11.99
N PHE A 414 -7.87 19.67 -13.20
CA PHE A 414 -6.92 18.90 -13.98
C PHE A 414 -5.64 19.69 -14.27
N ASN A 415 -4.51 19.06 -13.95
CA ASN A 415 -3.18 19.60 -14.24
C ASN A 415 -2.39 18.56 -15.05
N PRO A 416 -2.04 18.83 -16.32
CA PRO A 416 -1.37 17.85 -17.19
C PRO A 416 0.07 17.52 -16.76
N ILE A 417 0.66 18.29 -15.85
CA ILE A 417 2.04 18.09 -15.36
C ILE A 417 2.07 17.17 -14.14
N LEU A 418 0.96 17.09 -13.40
CA LEU A 418 0.85 16.29 -12.19
C LEU A 418 0.03 15.03 -12.47
N PRO A 419 0.35 13.89 -11.83
CA PRO A 419 -0.53 12.73 -11.87
C PRO A 419 -1.95 13.09 -11.42
N PRO A 420 -3.02 12.63 -12.12
CA PRO A 420 -4.38 12.94 -11.73
C PRO A 420 -4.70 12.32 -10.37
N ALA A 421 -5.07 13.16 -9.40
CA ALA A 421 -5.56 12.71 -8.11
C ALA A 421 -6.88 11.93 -8.27
N ALA A 422 -7.09 10.94 -7.41
CA ALA A 422 -8.31 10.13 -7.40
C ALA A 422 -8.89 10.06 -5.98
N ILE A 423 -10.21 10.15 -5.87
CA ILE A 423 -10.92 9.75 -4.67
C ILE A 423 -11.27 8.27 -4.82
N THR A 424 -10.84 7.45 -3.87
CA THR A 424 -11.12 6.02 -3.84
C THR A 424 -12.10 5.71 -2.73
N GLN A 425 -13.10 4.88 -3.00
CA GLN A 425 -14.07 4.44 -2.02
C GLN A 425 -14.30 2.94 -2.14
N VAL A 426 -14.07 2.19 -1.06
CA VAL A 426 -14.29 0.74 -1.03
C VAL A 426 -15.77 0.44 -0.91
N MET A 427 -16.23 -0.54 -1.69
CA MET A 427 -17.61 -1.00 -1.73
C MET A 427 -17.68 -2.52 -1.62
N LEU A 428 -18.46 -3.00 -0.66
CA LEU A 428 -18.71 -4.42 -0.42
C LEU A 428 -20.11 -4.78 -0.89
N LEU A 429 -20.23 -5.79 -1.76
CA LEU A 429 -21.50 -6.28 -2.28
C LEU A 429 -21.70 -7.75 -1.91
N ALA A 430 -22.66 -8.03 -1.03
CA ALA A 430 -23.08 -9.38 -0.69
C ALA A 430 -24.22 -9.85 -1.60
N ASN A 431 -24.03 -11.00 -2.25
CA ASN A 431 -24.99 -11.64 -3.15
C ASN A 431 -25.17 -13.14 -2.79
N PRO A 432 -25.93 -13.42 -1.72
CA PRO A 432 -26.09 -14.77 -1.19
C PRO A 432 -26.80 -15.74 -2.15
N LEU A 433 -27.62 -15.22 -3.07
CA LEU A 433 -28.37 -16.02 -4.03
C LEU A 433 -27.65 -16.19 -5.38
N LYS A 434 -26.44 -15.60 -5.53
CA LYS A 434 -25.65 -15.61 -6.78
C LYS A 434 -26.43 -15.12 -8.02
N GLU A 435 -27.42 -14.26 -7.82
CA GLU A 435 -28.26 -13.70 -8.88
C GLU A 435 -27.50 -12.63 -9.68
N LYS A 436 -27.97 -12.30 -10.89
CA LYS A 436 -27.39 -11.24 -11.72
C LYS A 436 -27.45 -9.88 -10.98
N VAL A 437 -26.30 -9.22 -10.85
CA VAL A 437 -26.20 -7.93 -10.17
C VAL A 437 -26.68 -6.79 -11.07
N ARG A 438 -27.49 -5.91 -10.49
CA ARG A 438 -27.93 -4.63 -11.08
C ARG A 438 -27.84 -3.55 -10.01
N MET A 439 -26.88 -2.65 -10.13
CA MET A 439 -26.63 -1.62 -9.12
C MET A 439 -27.05 -0.24 -9.65
N ARG A 440 -27.87 0.47 -8.89
CA ARG A 440 -28.17 1.88 -9.13
C ARG A 440 -27.23 2.74 -8.29
N TYR A 441 -26.77 3.84 -8.85
CA TYR A 441 -25.97 4.81 -8.11
C TYR A 441 -26.58 6.21 -8.19
N LYS A 442 -26.29 7.02 -7.18
CA LYS A 442 -26.49 8.46 -7.18
C LYS A 442 -25.16 9.13 -6.87
N LEU A 443 -24.71 9.97 -7.78
CA LEU A 443 -23.47 10.75 -7.66
C LEU A 443 -23.85 12.23 -7.52
N THR A 444 -23.43 12.86 -6.43
CA THR A 444 -23.62 14.30 -6.22
C THR A 444 -22.27 14.98 -6.06
N PHE A 445 -22.07 16.12 -6.70
CA PHE A 445 -20.84 16.91 -6.59
C PHE A 445 -21.07 18.37 -7.02
N THR A 446 -20.15 19.26 -6.69
CA THR A 446 -20.12 20.64 -7.16
C THR A 446 -18.92 20.83 -8.08
N LEU A 447 -19.13 21.16 -9.36
CA LEU A 447 -18.06 21.47 -10.32
C LEU A 447 -17.90 22.98 -10.44
N GLY A 448 -16.80 23.52 -9.91
CA GLY A 448 -16.67 24.95 -9.65
C GLY A 448 -17.75 25.42 -8.66
N GLU A 449 -18.73 26.17 -9.15
CA GLU A 449 -19.87 26.68 -8.37
C GLU A 449 -21.20 25.99 -8.71
N GLN A 450 -21.20 25.06 -9.68
CA GLN A 450 -22.43 24.42 -10.15
C GLN A 450 -22.65 23.06 -9.47
N PRO A 451 -23.79 22.86 -8.78
CA PRO A 451 -24.13 21.56 -8.21
C PRO A 451 -24.67 20.61 -9.30
N HIS A 452 -24.22 19.36 -9.24
CA HIS A 452 -24.65 18.25 -10.09
C HIS A 452 -25.18 17.11 -9.24
N SER A 453 -26.24 16.46 -9.72
CA SER A 453 -26.83 15.26 -9.11
C SER A 453 -27.24 14.29 -10.21
N GLU A 454 -26.46 13.24 -10.38
CA GLU A 454 -26.62 12.27 -11.46
C GLU A 454 -27.04 10.92 -10.87
N VAL A 455 -27.99 10.27 -11.53
CA VAL A 455 -28.43 8.91 -11.18
C VAL A 455 -28.17 8.03 -12.39
N GLY A 456 -27.59 6.86 -12.14
CA GLY A 456 -27.28 5.91 -13.18
C GLY A 456 -27.39 4.48 -12.69
N GLU A 457 -27.08 3.56 -13.60
CA GLU A 457 -27.18 2.14 -13.36
C GLU A 457 -25.99 1.42 -13.99
N VAL A 458 -25.44 0.46 -13.25
CA VAL A 458 -24.37 -0.42 -13.69
C VAL A 458 -24.91 -1.85 -13.69
N ASN A 459 -24.68 -2.57 -14.79
CA ASN A 459 -25.12 -3.96 -15.00
C ASN A 459 -23.98 -4.90 -15.41
N GLU A 460 -22.79 -4.34 -15.68
CA GLU A 460 -21.62 -5.07 -16.17
C GLU A 460 -20.78 -5.57 -15.00
N PHE A 461 -21.34 -6.44 -14.17
CA PHE A 461 -20.59 -7.06 -13.08
C PHE A 461 -19.96 -8.39 -13.53
N PRO A 462 -18.81 -8.77 -12.96
CA PRO A 462 -18.25 -10.09 -13.18
C PRO A 462 -19.25 -11.21 -12.81
N PRO A 463 -19.23 -12.35 -13.52
CA PRO A 463 -20.06 -13.50 -13.20
C PRO A 463 -19.91 -13.92 -11.73
N THR A 464 -21.03 -14.26 -11.08
CA THR A 464 -21.10 -14.53 -9.63
C THR A 464 -20.35 -15.80 -9.21
N ASP A 465 -20.10 -16.69 -10.15
CA ASP A 465 -19.26 -17.88 -10.03
C ASP A 465 -17.76 -17.57 -9.98
N ARG A 466 -17.33 -16.37 -10.43
CA ARG A 466 -15.93 -15.95 -10.45
C ARG A 466 -15.52 -15.02 -9.31
N TRP A 467 -16.44 -14.71 -8.39
CA TRP A 467 -16.12 -13.87 -7.23
C TRP A 467 -15.10 -14.60 -6.34
N GLY A 468 -13.96 -13.96 -6.07
CA GLY A 468 -12.82 -14.60 -5.39
C GLY A 468 -11.71 -15.08 -6.32
N ALA A 469 -11.89 -14.96 -7.65
CA ALA A 469 -10.96 -15.43 -8.67
C ALA A 469 -10.97 -14.53 -9.94
N LEU A 470 -11.00 -13.19 -9.74
CA LEU A 470 -11.25 -12.19 -10.80
C LEU A 470 -10.05 -11.76 -11.66
#